data_AF-A0AAV3XSP5-F1
#
_entry.id   AF-A0AAV3XSP5-F1
#
_cell.length_a   1.000
_cell.length_b   1.000
_cell.length_c   1.000
_cell.angle_alpha   90.00
_cell.angle_beta   90.00
_cell.angle_gamma   90.00
#
_symmetry.space_group_name_H-M   'P 1'
#
loop_
_entity.id
_entity.type
_entity.pdbx_description
1 polymer ?
#
loop_
_entity_poly.entity_id
_entity_poly.type
_entity_poly.pdbx_seq_one_letter_code
_entity_poly.pdbx_strand_id
1 'polypeptide(L)'
;MATSNDLLVKQRSVIEFLAAEGCSAANIHARMKTGYGEDPRETVLRDRKRSERLLSASDTAHREKVDCMIRANRRVKQKEIAD
;
A
#
# COMPACT_ATOMS: atom_id res chain seq x y z
N MET A 1 -9.72 25.39 -11.31
CA MET A 1 -10.46 24.35 -10.57
C MET A 1 -9.42 23.47 -9.88
N ALA A 2 -9.32 23.54 -8.55
CA ALA A 2 -8.37 22.69 -7.81
C ALA A 2 -8.79 21.22 -8.01
N THR A 3 -7.84 20.37 -8.36
CA THR A 3 -8.12 18.95 -8.60
C THR A 3 -8.22 18.22 -7.26
N SER A 4 -8.89 17.07 -7.21
CA SER A 4 -9.01 16.26 -5.99
C SER A 4 -7.64 15.90 -5.37
N ASN A 5 -6.58 15.84 -6.19
CA ASN A 5 -5.21 15.63 -5.72
C ASN A 5 -4.66 16.82 -4.91
N ASP A 6 -5.01 18.07 -5.28
CA ASP A 6 -4.54 19.27 -4.57
C ASP A 6 -5.13 19.38 -3.16
N LEU A 7 -6.36 18.88 -2.97
CA LEU A 7 -7.02 18.82 -1.67
C LEU A 7 -6.33 17.81 -0.74
N LEU A 8 -5.99 16.62 -1.27
CA LEU A 8 -5.30 15.56 -0.51
C LEU A 8 -3.90 15.99 -0.06
N VAL A 9 -3.16 16.70 -0.92
CA VAL A 9 -1.85 17.26 -0.56
C VAL A 9 -1.98 18.23 0.61
N LYS A 10 -2.98 19.12 0.58
CA LYS A 10 -3.25 20.07 1.67
C LYS A 10 -3.67 19.37 2.97
N GLN A 11 -4.59 18.41 2.89
CA GLN A 11 -5.04 17.62 4.04
C GLN A 11 -3.87 16.89 4.70
N ARG A 12 -2.99 16.28 3.91
CA ARG A 12 -1.80 15.60 4.41
C ARG A 12 -0.83 16.55 5.10
N SER A 13 -0.57 17.72 4.53
CA SER A 13 0.27 18.74 5.17
C SER A 13 -0.30 19.20 6.52
N VAL A 14 -1.62 19.35 6.63
CA VAL A 14 -2.27 19.70 7.91
C VAL A 14 -2.13 18.59 8.93
N ILE A 15 -2.32 17.33 8.53
CA ILE A 15 -2.12 16.18 9.44
C ILE A 15 -0.67 16.12 9.93
N GLU A 16 0.31 16.26 9.03
CA GLU A 16 1.73 16.24 9.38
C GLU A 16 2.11 17.39 10.33
N PHE A 17 1.56 18.59 10.10
CA PHE A 17 1.73 19.74 11.00
C PHE A 17 1.15 19.47 12.39
N LEU A 18 -0.09 19.01 12.48
CA LEU A 18 -0.74 18.76 13.78
C LEU A 18 -0.08 17.61 14.55
N ALA A 19 0.42 16.59 13.83
CA ALA A 19 1.20 15.52 14.43
C ALA A 19 2.52 16.03 15.01
N ALA A 20 3.20 16.95 14.30
CA ALA A 20 4.44 17.59 14.79
C ALA A 20 4.20 18.49 16.02
N GLU A 21 3.02 19.12 16.13
CA GLU A 21 2.60 19.85 17.34
C GLU A 21 2.24 18.93 18.53
N GLY A 22 2.29 17.60 18.35
CA GLY A 22 1.95 16.63 19.40
C GLY A 22 0.44 16.50 19.63
N CYS A 23 -0.39 16.89 18.66
CA CYS A 23 -1.83 16.66 18.77
C CYS A 23 -2.15 15.16 18.78
N SER A 24 -3.06 14.74 19.65
CA SER A 24 -3.58 13.38 19.63
C SER A 24 -4.38 13.10 18.35
N ALA A 25 -4.41 11.84 17.91
CA ALA A 25 -5.16 11.44 16.72
C ALA A 25 -6.66 11.84 16.78
N ALA A 26 -7.26 11.79 17.98
CA ALA A 26 -8.65 12.22 18.19
C ALA A 26 -8.84 13.72 17.91
N ASN A 27 -7.90 14.56 18.37
CA ASN A 27 -7.94 16.00 18.12
C ASN A 27 -7.66 16.33 16.65
N ILE A 28 -6.73 15.60 16.01
CA ILE A 28 -6.47 15.74 14.57
C ILE A 28 -7.75 15.42 13.79
N HIS A 29 -8.41 14.30 14.09
CA HIS A 29 -9.66 13.92 13.44
C HIS A 29 -10.76 14.97 13.64
N ALA A 30 -10.95 15.48 14.86
CA ALA A 30 -11.94 16.53 15.13
C ALA A 30 -11.65 17.81 14.32
N ARG A 31 -10.39 18.25 14.25
CA ARG A 31 -9.97 19.42 13.48
C ARG A 31 -10.13 19.22 11.97
N MET A 32 -9.75 18.04 11.47
CA MET A 32 -9.95 17.68 10.06
C MET A 32 -11.43 17.66 9.69
N LYS A 33 -12.29 17.11 10.56
CA LYS A 33 -13.75 17.09 10.36
C LYS A 33 -14.34 18.51 10.31
N THR A 34 -13.89 19.40 11.19
CA THR A 34 -14.35 20.81 11.18
C THR A 34 -13.86 21.58 9.96
N GLY A 35 -12.60 21.39 9.56
CA GLY A 35 -11.98 22.16 8.47
C GLY A 35 -12.31 21.66 7.06
N TYR A 36 -12.59 20.37 6.91
CA TYR A 36 -12.81 19.72 5.61
C TYR A 36 -14.17 19.04 5.47
N GLY A 37 -15.00 19.03 6.53
CA GLY A 37 -16.35 18.47 6.50
C GLY A 37 -16.46 17.03 7.02
N GLU A 38 -17.71 16.56 7.11
CA GLU A 38 -18.09 15.30 7.74
C GLU A 38 -17.78 14.05 6.90
N ASP A 39 -17.20 14.20 5.71
CA ASP A 39 -16.92 13.08 4.82
C ASP A 39 -15.43 12.71 4.80
N PRO A 40 -14.94 11.97 5.81
CA PRO A 40 -13.59 11.39 5.78
C PRO A 40 -13.46 10.31 4.68
N ARG A 41 -14.52 10.04 3.88
CA ARG A 41 -14.42 9.21 2.67
C ARG A 41 -13.81 9.96 1.49
N GLU A 42 -13.81 11.30 1.50
CA GLU A 42 -13.01 12.13 0.58
C GLU A 42 -11.58 12.35 1.08
N THR A 43 -11.31 12.19 2.38
CA THR A 43 -9.95 11.91 2.84
C THR A 43 -9.62 10.48 2.45
N VAL A 44 -9.27 10.26 1.18
CA VAL A 44 -8.80 8.98 0.65
C VAL A 44 -7.38 8.73 1.19
N LEU A 45 -7.21 8.77 2.51
CA LEU A 45 -6.08 8.20 3.22
C LEU A 45 -6.27 6.69 3.21
N ARG A 46 -6.31 6.13 2.00
CA ARG A 46 -6.20 4.70 1.80
C ARG A 46 -4.79 4.37 2.20
N ASP A 47 -4.65 3.43 3.11
CA ASP A 47 -3.39 2.71 3.23
C ASP A 47 -2.94 2.38 1.81
N ARG A 48 -1.70 2.75 1.47
CA ARG A 48 -1.05 2.14 0.31
C ARG A 48 -1.29 0.65 0.46
N LYS A 49 -1.58 -0.04 -0.66
CA LYS A 49 -1.68 -1.51 -0.68
C LYS A 49 -0.66 -2.03 0.32
N ARG A 50 -1.13 -2.64 1.43
CA ARG A 50 -0.25 -3.23 2.44
C ARG A 50 0.81 -3.95 1.65
N SER A 51 2.09 -3.73 1.96
CA SER A 51 3.16 -4.56 1.44
C SER A 51 2.68 -5.99 1.67
N GLU A 52 2.22 -6.65 0.60
CA GLU A 52 1.63 -7.97 0.72
C GLU A 52 2.72 -8.80 1.39
N ARG A 53 2.37 -9.57 2.43
CA ARG A 53 3.30 -10.58 2.92
C ARG A 53 3.65 -11.39 1.69
N LEU A 54 4.92 -11.34 1.25
CA LEU A 54 5.38 -12.08 0.08
C LEU A 54 5.10 -13.56 0.33
N LEU A 55 3.95 -14.03 -0.15
CA LEU A 55 3.45 -15.38 0.06
C LEU A 55 4.16 -16.38 -0.87
N SER A 56 5.06 -15.89 -1.72
CA SER A 56 6.01 -16.71 -2.46
C SER A 56 7.24 -15.86 -2.78
N ALA A 57 8.43 -16.40 -2.46
CA ALA A 57 9.72 -15.90 -2.92
C ALA A 57 9.97 -16.32 -4.38
N SER A 58 8.96 -16.18 -5.24
CA SER A 58 9.11 -16.51 -6.65
C SER A 58 9.53 -15.24 -7.40
N ASP A 59 10.82 -14.94 -7.33
CA ASP A 59 11.45 -13.92 -8.17
C ASP A 59 11.31 -14.30 -9.66
N THR A 60 11.47 -13.33 -10.56
CA THR A 60 11.49 -13.59 -12.01
C THR A 60 12.52 -14.66 -12.38
N ALA A 61 13.68 -14.65 -11.71
CA ALA A 61 14.72 -15.67 -11.85
C ALA A 61 14.24 -17.08 -11.43
N HIS A 62 13.42 -17.18 -10.38
CA HIS A 62 12.85 -18.47 -9.97
C HIS A 62 11.87 -18.99 -11.01
N ARG A 63 11.04 -18.12 -11.60
CA ARG A 63 10.12 -18.49 -12.69
C ARG A 63 10.84 -19.04 -13.91
N GLU A 64 11.89 -18.35 -14.36
CA GLU A 64 12.70 -18.78 -15.50
C GLU A 64 13.40 -20.12 -15.24
N LYS A 65 13.89 -20.34 -14.00
CA LYS A 65 14.49 -21.62 -13.60
C LYS A 65 13.47 -22.76 -13.66
N VAL A 66 12.27 -22.55 -13.11
CA VAL A 66 11.18 -23.56 -13.17
C VAL A 66 10.77 -23.85 -14.61
N ASP A 67 10.65 -22.82 -15.46
CA ASP A 67 10.30 -23.01 -16.88
C ASP A 67 11.35 -23.82 -17.63
N CYS A 68 12.64 -23.58 -17.37
CA CYS A 68 13.74 -24.38 -17.92
C CYS A 68 13.64 -25.85 -17.47
N MET A 69 13.34 -26.10 -16.20
CA MET A 69 13.19 -27.46 -15.65
C MET A 69 12.01 -28.20 -16.28
N ILE A 70 10.86 -27.54 -16.44
CA ILE A 70 9.67 -28.10 -17.08
C ILE A 70 9.93 -28.41 -18.56
N ARG A 71 10.65 -27.52 -19.27
CA ARG A 71 11.02 -27.74 -20.67
C ARG A 71 12.00 -28.89 -20.85
N ALA A 72 12.97 -29.04 -19.94
CA ALA A 72 13.94 -30.13 -19.96
C ALA A 72 13.30 -31.49 -19.61
N ASN A 73 12.34 -31.52 -18.68
CA ASN A 73 11.61 -32.71 -18.31
C ASN A 73 10.15 -32.41 -17.97
N ARG A 74 9.25 -32.73 -18.90
CA ARG A 74 7.79 -32.53 -18.71
C ARG A 74 7.16 -33.38 -17.59
N ARG A 75 7.89 -34.32 -16.98
CA ARG A 75 7.42 -35.17 -15.87
C ARG A 75 7.94 -34.73 -14.49
N VAL A 76 8.63 -33.59 -14.40
CA VAL A 76 9.14 -33.05 -13.13
C VAL A 76 8.00 -32.87 -12.11
N LYS A 77 8.26 -33.23 -10.85
CA LYS A 77 7.29 -33.10 -9.75
C LYS A 77 7.56 -31.85 -8.94
N GLN A 78 6.53 -31.25 -8.34
CA GLN A 78 6.64 -30.03 -7.54
C GLN A 78 7.67 -30.13 -6.41
N LYS A 79 7.81 -31.29 -5.76
CA LYS A 79 8.85 -31.54 -4.75
C LYS A 79 10.26 -31.31 -5.28
N GLU A 80 10.52 -31.68 -6.53
CA GLU A 80 11.83 -31.53 -7.20
C GLU A 80 12.10 -30.09 -7.64
N ILE A 81 11.08 -29.22 -7.60
CA ILE A 81 11.16 -27.78 -7.91
C ILE A 81 11.31 -26.94 -6.64
N ALA A 82 10.74 -27.44 -5.53
CA ALA A 82 10.70 -26.76 -4.24
C ALA A 82 11.89 -27.11 -3.31
N ASP A 83 12.65 -28.16 -3.64
CA ASP A 83 13.97 -28.47 -3.06
C ASP A 83 15.04 -27.48 -3.55
#